data_AF-A0A2S2NA68-F1
#
_entry.id   AF-A0A2S2NA68-F1
#
_cell.length_a   1.000
_cell.length_b   1.000
_cell.length_c   1.000
_cell.angle_alpha   90.00
_cell.angle_beta   90.00
_cell.angle_gamma   90.00
#
_symmetry.space_group_name_H-M   'P 1'
#
loop_
_entity.id
_entity.type
_entity.pdbx_description
1 polymer ?
#
loop_
_entity_poly.entity_id
_entity_poly.type
_entity_poly.pdbx_seq_one_letter_code
_entity_poly.pdbx_strand_id
1 'polypeptide(L)'
;SRKSWELLRKLGAAQPSRKNGNVTTNDISSIIYKTFNIKPNKHEKSEVKRKFKEALEEFEDRSELVSDFTPDEVQTTLKLVKNGKAAGADGILPEFLKNIGPNCINW
;
A
#
# COMPACT_ATOMS: atom_id res chain seq x y z
N SER A 1 6.04 37.16 16.99
CA SER A 1 4.69 37.78 17.04
C SER A 1 3.62 36.74 16.73
N ARG A 2 2.77 36.34 17.69
CA ARG A 2 1.65 35.41 17.45
C ARG A 2 0.57 36.00 16.54
N LYS A 3 0.36 37.32 16.63
CA LYS A 3 -0.66 38.06 15.85
C LYS A 3 -0.38 38.04 14.34
N SER A 4 0.88 38.18 13.94
CA SER A 4 1.27 38.13 12.52
C SER A 4 1.04 36.75 11.89
N TRP A 5 1.31 35.69 12.65
CA TRP A 5 1.02 34.31 12.23
C TRP A 5 -0.49 34.03 12.14
N GLU A 6 -1.28 34.64 13.00
CA GLU A 6 -2.73 34.54 12.96
C GLU A 6 -3.35 35.26 11.75
N LEU A 7 -2.82 36.43 11.39
CA LEU A 7 -3.21 37.17 10.19
C LEU A 7 -2.89 36.38 8.91
N LEU A 8 -1.71 35.78 8.82
CA LEU A 8 -1.32 34.92 7.69
C LEU A 8 -2.25 33.72 7.50
N ARG A 9 -2.75 33.13 8.59
CA ARG A 9 -3.75 32.05 8.53
C ARG A 9 -5.11 32.54 8.02
N LYS A 10 -5.55 33.73 8.46
CA LYS A 10 -6.81 34.35 8.01
C LYS A 10 -6.77 34.75 6.53
N LEU A 11 -5.63 35.24 6.04
CA LEU A 11 -5.46 35.71 4.66
C LEU A 11 -5.23 34.59 3.63
N GLY A 12 -5.34 33.32 4.03
CA GLY A 12 -5.18 32.20 3.09
C GLY A 12 -3.73 31.80 2.79
N ALA A 13 -2.76 32.66 3.10
CA ALA A 13 -1.33 32.45 2.82
C ALA A 13 -0.72 31.29 3.64
N ALA A 14 -1.30 30.96 4.79
CA ALA A 14 -0.89 29.85 5.64
C ALA A 14 -2.00 28.79 5.82
N GLN A 15 -2.83 28.57 4.79
CA GLN A 15 -3.76 27.45 4.80
C GLN A 15 -2.93 26.16 4.81
N PRO A 16 -3.13 25.24 5.78
CA PRO A 16 -2.63 23.89 5.59
C PRO A 16 -3.23 23.39 4.27
N SER A 17 -2.42 22.72 3.45
CA SER A 17 -2.89 22.16 2.18
C SER A 17 -4.21 21.44 2.45
N ARG A 18 -5.27 21.76 1.68
CA ARG A 18 -6.53 21.04 1.79
C ARG A 18 -6.16 19.56 1.69
N LYS A 19 -6.37 18.80 2.77
CA LYS A 19 -6.28 17.36 2.67
C LYS A 19 -7.36 16.97 1.68
N ASN A 20 -6.95 16.52 0.50
CA ASN A 20 -7.86 15.83 -0.39
C ASN A 20 -8.47 14.70 0.45
N GLY A 21 -9.78 14.76 0.67
CA GLY A 21 -10.48 13.64 1.28
C GLY A 21 -10.30 12.48 0.32
N ASN A 22 -9.40 11.56 0.64
CA ASN A 22 -9.21 10.37 -0.17
C ASN A 22 -10.44 9.49 0.05
N VAL A 23 -11.48 9.74 -0.75
CA VAL A 23 -12.64 8.87 -0.82
C VAL A 23 -12.21 7.64 -1.61
N THR A 24 -12.16 6.50 -0.95
CA THR A 24 -11.86 5.22 -1.60
C THR A 24 -13.11 4.73 -2.31
N THR A 25 -12.94 3.98 -3.40
CA THR A 25 -14.05 3.31 -4.10
C THR A 25 -14.92 2.49 -3.15
N ASN A 26 -14.31 1.89 -2.12
CA ASN A 26 -15.00 1.15 -1.08
C ASN A 26 -15.92 2.03 -0.22
N ASP A 27 -15.52 3.28 0.04
CA ASP A 27 -16.32 4.24 0.80
C ASP A 27 -17.61 4.57 0.04
N ILE A 28 -17.50 4.82 -1.28
CA ILE A 28 -18.63 5.06 -2.17
C ILE A 28 -19.55 3.84 -2.21
N SER A 29 -19.00 2.64 -2.42
CA SER A 29 -19.77 1.39 -2.41
C SER A 29 -20.50 1.16 -1.08
N SER A 30 -19.86 1.47 0.04
CA SER A 30 -20.47 1.32 1.37
C SER A 30 -21.65 2.27 1.58
N ILE A 31 -21.55 3.50 1.06
CA ILE A 31 -22.63 4.49 1.12
C ILE A 31 -23.79 4.02 0.25
N ILE A 32 -23.53 3.58 -0.98
CA ILE A 32 -24.57 3.06 -1.88
C ILE A 32 -25.26 1.86 -1.23
N TYR A 33 -24.50 0.90 -0.69
CA TYR A 33 -25.04 -0.28 -0.02
C TYR A 33 -25.93 0.05 1.18
N LYS A 34 -25.53 1.02 2.01
CA LYS A 34 -26.29 1.46 3.18
C LYS A 34 -27.54 2.26 2.81
N THR A 35 -27.48 3.04 1.73
CA THR A 35 -28.56 3.94 1.32
C THR A 35 -29.61 3.21 0.47
N PHE A 36 -29.23 2.14 -0.23
CA PHE A 36 -30.16 1.34 -1.01
C PHE A 36 -31.07 0.49 -0.11
N ASN A 37 -32.38 0.56 -0.34
CA ASN A 37 -33.38 -0.28 0.32
C ASN A 37 -33.53 -1.67 -0.33
N ILE A 38 -32.47 -2.20 -0.94
CA ILE A 38 -32.47 -3.54 -1.53
C ILE A 38 -31.99 -4.52 -0.46
N LYS A 39 -32.81 -5.53 -0.19
CA LYS A 39 -32.44 -6.65 0.68
C LYS A 39 -31.94 -7.80 -0.21
N PRO A 40 -30.61 -7.92 -0.43
CA PRO A 40 -30.08 -8.97 -1.28
C PRO A 40 -30.47 -10.35 -0.75
N ASN A 41 -31.00 -11.19 -1.65
CA ASN A 41 -31.41 -12.55 -1.35
C ASN A 41 -30.17 -13.41 -0.99
N LYS A 42 -30.33 -14.42 -0.14
CA LYS A 42 -29.27 -15.36 0.24
C LYS A 42 -28.65 -16.02 -0.99
N HIS A 43 -29.46 -16.38 -1.98
CA HIS A 43 -29.00 -16.98 -3.23
C HIS A 43 -28.12 -16.01 -4.03
N GLU A 44 -28.54 -14.76 -4.19
CA GLU A 44 -27.78 -13.72 -4.90
C GLU A 44 -26.42 -13.47 -4.25
N LYS A 45 -26.37 -13.41 -2.90
CA LYS A 45 -25.10 -13.28 -2.17
C LYS A 45 -24.16 -14.46 -2.41
N SER A 46 -24.72 -15.67 -2.46
CA SER A 46 -23.95 -16.89 -2.71
C SER A 46 -23.38 -16.89 -4.13
N GLU A 47 -24.18 -16.50 -5.12
CA GLU A 47 -23.77 -16.42 -6.52
C GLU A 47 -22.68 -15.37 -6.74
N VAL A 48 -22.81 -14.19 -6.13
CA VAL A 48 -21.76 -13.14 -6.22
C VAL A 48 -20.44 -13.64 -5.63
N LYS A 49 -20.49 -14.33 -4.48
CA LYS A 49 -19.28 -14.92 -3.87
C LYS A 49 -18.67 -16.01 -4.74
N ARG A 50 -19.50 -16.87 -5.33
CA ARG A 50 -19.06 -17.93 -6.24
C ARG A 50 -18.34 -17.33 -7.45
N LYS A 51 -18.95 -16.36 -8.13
CA LYS A 51 -18.35 -15.67 -9.28
C LYS A 51 -17.06 -14.92 -8.92
N PHE A 52 -17.00 -14.30 -7.76
CA PHE A 52 -15.78 -13.64 -7.30
C PHE A 52 -14.65 -14.65 -7.07
N LYS A 53 -14.97 -15.80 -6.47
CA LYS A 53 -14.00 -16.88 -6.27
C LYS A 53 -13.53 -17.48 -7.60
N GLU A 54 -14.46 -17.72 -8.53
CA GLU A 54 -14.15 -18.17 -9.89
C GLU A 54 -13.23 -17.18 -10.61
N ALA A 55 -13.50 -15.87 -10.51
CA ALA A 55 -12.65 -14.83 -11.10
C ALA A 55 -11.25 -14.74 -10.44
N LEU A 56 -11.14 -15.05 -9.14
CA LEU A 56 -9.85 -15.14 -8.46
C LEU A 56 -9.06 -16.38 -8.89
N GLU A 57 -9.74 -17.51 -9.09
CA GLU A 57 -9.13 -18.77 -9.54
C GLU A 57 -8.78 -18.76 -11.03
N GLU A 58 -9.58 -18.07 -11.86
CA GLU A 58 -9.31 -17.82 -13.29
C GLU A 58 -8.16 -16.82 -13.48
N PHE A 59 -7.84 -16.04 -12.46
CA PHE A 59 -6.58 -15.29 -12.38
C PHE A 59 -5.43 -16.30 -12.20
N GLU A 60 -5.11 -16.99 -13.28
CA GLU A 60 -3.94 -17.83 -13.40
C GLU A 60 -2.73 -16.90 -13.33
N ASP A 61 -2.12 -16.89 -12.16
CA ASP A 61 -1.02 -16.05 -11.76
C ASP A 61 0.20 -16.30 -12.64
N ARG A 62 0.22 -15.66 -13.81
CA ARG A 62 1.28 -15.73 -14.82
C ARG A 62 1.90 -14.37 -15.04
N SER A 63 2.17 -13.67 -13.95
CA SER A 63 2.98 -12.47 -13.98
C SER A 63 4.29 -12.78 -13.28
N GLU A 64 5.41 -12.55 -13.97
CA GLU A 64 6.77 -12.55 -13.39
C GLU A 64 6.90 -11.58 -12.18
N LEU A 65 5.91 -10.72 -11.96
CA LEU A 65 5.83 -9.83 -10.80
C LEU A 65 5.23 -10.46 -9.54
N VAL A 66 4.65 -11.66 -9.64
CA VAL A 66 3.99 -12.34 -8.50
C VAL A 66 4.76 -13.57 -8.03
N SER A 67 5.69 -14.08 -8.83
CA SER A 67 6.61 -15.11 -8.37
C SER A 67 7.50 -14.60 -7.23
N ASP A 68 7.63 -15.41 -6.18
CA ASP A 68 8.55 -15.13 -5.08
C ASP A 68 10.00 -15.00 -5.57
N PHE A 69 10.77 -14.14 -4.90
CA PHE A 69 12.18 -13.97 -5.22
C PHE A 69 12.98 -15.21 -4.85
N THR A 70 13.89 -15.61 -5.73
CA THR A 70 14.82 -16.69 -5.41
C THR A 70 15.91 -16.19 -4.45
N PRO A 71 16.40 -17.05 -3.54
CA PRO A 71 17.46 -16.65 -2.60
C PRO A 71 18.75 -16.23 -3.35
N ASP A 72 19.00 -16.77 -4.54
CA ASP A 72 20.15 -16.40 -5.38
C ASP A 72 20.02 -14.97 -5.95
N GLU A 73 18.82 -14.55 -6.33
CA GLU A 73 18.54 -13.17 -6.73
C GLU A 73 18.73 -12.20 -5.56
N VAL A 74 18.24 -12.57 -4.38
CA VAL A 74 18.42 -11.76 -3.16
C VAL A 74 19.90 -11.64 -2.80
N GLN A 75 20.68 -12.73 -2.87
CA GLN A 75 22.12 -12.66 -2.62
C GLN A 75 22.87 -11.83 -3.66
N THR A 76 22.49 -11.95 -4.93
CA THR A 76 23.11 -11.19 -6.03
C THR A 76 22.85 -9.69 -5.86
N THR A 77 21.61 -9.32 -5.53
CA THR A 77 21.24 -7.92 -5.27
C THR A 77 21.95 -7.36 -4.05
N LEU A 78 22.05 -8.12 -2.94
CA LEU A 78 22.82 -7.72 -1.74
C LEU A 78 24.31 -7.47 -2.04
N LYS A 79 24.94 -8.26 -2.91
CA LYS A 79 26.33 -8.05 -3.34
C LYS A 79 26.50 -6.74 -4.12
N LEU A 80 25.51 -6.33 -4.91
CA LEU A 80 25.53 -5.10 -5.71
C LEU A 80 25.31 -3.83 -4.87
N VAL A 81 24.75 -3.93 -3.68
CA VAL A 81 24.56 -2.78 -2.78
C VAL A 81 25.92 -2.15 -2.45
N LYS A 82 26.05 -0.83 -2.59
CA LYS A 82 27.30 -0.11 -2.29
C LYS A 82 27.38 0.26 -0.81
N ASN A 83 28.55 0.09 -0.21
CA ASN A 83 28.83 0.53 1.16
C ASN A 83 28.99 2.05 1.24
N GLY A 84 28.84 2.61 2.44
CA GLY A 84 29.06 4.04 2.71
C GLY A 84 28.00 4.97 2.13
N LYS A 85 26.81 4.47 1.76
CA LYS A 85 25.66 5.32 1.43
C LYS A 85 24.91 5.72 2.69
N ALA A 86 24.34 6.93 2.67
CA ALA A 86 23.47 7.40 3.74
C ALA A 86 22.23 6.51 3.85
N ALA A 87 21.75 6.34 5.08
CA ALA A 87 20.52 5.63 5.35
C ALA A 87 19.30 6.37 4.75
N GLY A 88 18.26 5.61 4.40
CA GLY A 88 16.99 6.16 3.93
C GLY A 88 16.16 6.76 5.07
N ALA A 89 14.88 7.03 4.80
CA ALA A 89 13.94 7.52 5.80
C ALA A 89 13.70 6.51 6.95
N ASP A 90 14.02 5.24 6.70
CA ASP A 90 14.00 4.12 7.65
C ASP A 90 15.21 4.11 8.59
N GLY A 91 16.27 4.88 8.29
CA GLY A 91 17.48 4.93 9.12
C GLY A 91 18.36 3.67 9.04
N ILE A 92 18.08 2.75 8.12
CA ILE A 92 18.82 1.50 7.97
C ILE A 92 20.02 1.74 7.05
N LEU A 93 21.22 1.35 7.52
CA LEU A 93 22.44 1.44 6.75
C LEU A 93 22.56 0.28 5.75
N PRO A 94 23.11 0.50 4.55
CA PRO A 94 23.35 -0.58 3.59
C PRO A 94 24.27 -1.70 4.12
N GLU A 95 25.19 -1.36 5.02
CA GLU A 95 26.11 -2.34 5.64
C GLU A 95 25.38 -3.29 6.59
N PHE A 96 24.31 -2.81 7.22
CA PHE A 96 23.46 -3.65 8.05
C PHE A 96 22.84 -4.77 7.19
N LEU A 97 22.31 -4.42 6.02
CA LEU A 97 21.70 -5.39 5.10
C LEU A 97 22.70 -6.45 4.60
N LYS A 98 23.97 -6.10 4.43
CA LYS A 98 25.01 -7.06 4.03
C LYS A 98 25.44 -8.03 5.12
N ASN A 99 25.38 -7.58 6.37
CA ASN A 99 25.80 -8.36 7.53
C ASN A 99 24.62 -9.07 8.21
N ILE A 100 23.44 -9.00 7.61
CA ILE A 100 22.27 -9.75 8.04
C ILE A 100 22.55 -11.24 7.86
N GLY A 101 22.23 -12.02 8.90
CA GLY A 101 22.47 -13.47 8.92
C GLY A 101 21.64 -14.24 7.88
N PRO A 102 21.98 -15.51 7.63
CA PRO A 102 21.37 -16.33 6.58
C PRO A 102 19.85 -16.52 6.73
N ASN A 103 19.32 -16.37 7.95
CA ASN A 103 17.89 -16.52 8.25
C ASN A 103 16.99 -15.44 7.63
N CYS A 104 17.56 -14.34 7.15
CA CYS A 104 16.78 -13.25 6.55
C CYS A 104 16.84 -13.24 5.02
N ILE A 105 17.49 -14.24 4.41
CA ILE A 105 17.61 -14.40 2.95
C ILE A 105 16.53 -15.36 2.41
N ASN A 106 15.91 -16.15 3.28
CA ASN A 106 14.81 -17.04 2.93
C ASN A 106 13.49 -16.26 3.00
N TRP A 107 12.75 -16.26 1.90
CA TRP A 107 11.43 -15.63 1.77
C TRP A 107 10.32 -16.64 2.07
#